data_AF-A0A6P6XRR0-F1
#
_entry.id   AF-A0A6P6XRR0-F1
#
_cell.length_a   1.000
_cell.length_b   1.000
_cell.length_c   1.000
_cell.angle_alpha   90.00
_cell.angle_beta   90.00
_cell.angle_gamma   90.00
#
_symmetry.space_group_name_H-M   'P 1'
#
loop_
_entity.id
_entity.type
_entity.pdbx_description
1 polymer ?
#
loop_
_entity_poly.entity_id
_entity_poly.type
_entity_poly.pdbx_seq_one_letter_code
_entity_poly.pdbx_strand_id
1 'polypeptide(L)'
;MNDDDPFDTKKYKYPYMVAFVQKNTMKADCAGVIIGNDGEILISGICNEKMVTNKEDYLVYIGHESWNNVQKEMDQRFIFKINEFIFHPNTKSVKDVAYYDVGIVKIKLKNTIIPITRALLLWNDEIEVKNFKQCQLIGYWNNQRILVKINVSVKEKFDDCSAQLSGGNQNDFYCLEYNVDCTNWYGIFIGVVMCTIEIDSNEINVTISTVRFSITHCNEKSTAVYLSTTEKISIYQEWIKTNVKTVLFFDPNEKNFFTTKNDPNSGGKQIITTTKKTIANNDTGWDIHHTFDQLKIEHINWFPCIIFFILMFMALSIFALFECAYI
;
A
#
# COMPACT_ATOMS: atom_id res chain seq x y z
N MET A 1 7.23 21.78 -11.34
CA MET A 1 7.96 21.28 -10.16
C MET A 1 9.05 20.39 -10.73
N ASN A 2 10.32 20.68 -10.45
CA ASN A 2 11.47 20.05 -11.12
C ASN A 2 11.55 18.57 -10.79
N ASP A 3 12.02 17.75 -11.74
CA ASP A 3 12.18 16.30 -11.60
C ASP A 3 13.22 15.88 -10.53
N ASP A 4 13.87 16.84 -9.87
CA ASP A 4 14.93 16.66 -8.88
C ASP A 4 14.47 16.76 -7.42
N ASP A 5 13.17 16.88 -7.12
CA ASP A 5 12.71 16.92 -5.72
C ASP A 5 12.89 15.54 -5.05
N PRO A 6 13.71 15.43 -3.98
CA PRO A 6 13.96 14.17 -3.30
C PRO A 6 12.67 13.59 -2.71
N PHE A 7 12.52 12.27 -2.77
CA PHE A 7 11.32 11.55 -2.29
C PHE A 7 11.08 11.82 -0.80
N ASP A 8 10.08 12.64 -0.49
CA ASP A 8 9.73 13.00 0.89
C ASP A 8 8.98 11.85 1.58
N THR A 9 9.72 11.01 2.29
CA THR A 9 9.19 9.89 3.09
C THR A 9 8.12 10.29 4.11
N LYS A 10 8.02 11.56 4.53
CA LYS A 10 6.93 12.03 5.42
C LYS A 10 5.60 12.20 4.68
N LYS A 11 5.63 12.51 3.39
CA LYS A 11 4.44 12.68 2.54
C LYS A 11 3.89 11.35 2.00
N TYR A 12 4.73 10.30 1.97
CA TYR A 12 4.43 8.99 1.39
C TYR A 12 4.41 7.86 2.43
N LYS A 13 3.74 8.08 3.56
CA LYS A 13 3.74 7.17 4.73
C LYS A 13 3.07 5.81 4.48
N TYR A 14 2.19 5.73 3.46
CA TYR A 14 1.41 4.54 3.10
C TYR A 14 1.53 4.24 1.60
N PRO A 15 2.72 3.88 1.10
CA PRO A 15 3.00 3.81 -0.34
C PRO A 15 2.18 2.75 -1.08
N TYR A 16 1.59 1.80 -0.36
CA TYR A 16 0.74 0.72 -0.88
C TYR A 16 -0.75 1.08 -0.93
N MET A 17 -1.20 2.14 -0.24
CA MET A 17 -2.62 2.50 -0.21
C MET A 17 -3.03 3.16 -1.52
N VAL A 18 -4.21 2.76 -2.00
CA VAL A 18 -4.77 3.21 -3.28
C VAL A 18 -6.14 3.82 -3.05
N ALA A 19 -6.40 4.95 -3.68
CA ALA A 19 -7.73 5.53 -3.84
C ALA A 19 -8.17 5.45 -5.31
N PHE A 20 -9.42 5.08 -5.53
CA PHE A 20 -10.08 5.19 -6.82
C PHE A 20 -10.96 6.43 -6.82
N VAL A 21 -10.48 7.47 -7.49
CA VAL A 21 -11.02 8.82 -7.41
C VAL A 21 -11.86 9.10 -8.65
N GLN A 22 -13.12 9.49 -8.45
CA GLN A 22 -13.99 9.92 -9.55
C GLN A 22 -13.55 11.32 -10.03
N LYS A 23 -13.21 11.45 -11.32
CA LYS A 23 -12.61 12.67 -11.89
C LYS A 23 -13.45 13.94 -11.71
N ASN A 24 -14.78 13.81 -11.77
CA ASN A 24 -15.69 14.95 -11.71
C ASN A 24 -15.93 15.46 -10.29
N THR A 25 -15.98 14.56 -9.32
CA THR A 25 -16.33 14.91 -7.92
C THR A 25 -15.11 14.94 -7.01
N MET A 26 -13.99 14.37 -7.47
CA MET A 26 -12.77 14.12 -6.70
C MET A 26 -13.01 13.32 -5.42
N LYS A 27 -14.10 12.54 -5.36
CA LYS A 27 -14.43 11.63 -4.26
C LYS A 27 -13.79 10.26 -4.47
N ALA A 28 -13.43 9.59 -3.38
CA ALA A 28 -12.99 8.21 -3.42
C ALA A 28 -14.20 7.26 -3.33
N ASP A 29 -14.53 6.57 -4.41
CA ASP A 29 -15.64 5.59 -4.42
C ASP A 29 -15.18 4.17 -4.08
N CYS A 30 -13.86 3.93 -4.14
CA CYS A 30 -13.21 2.70 -3.72
C CYS A 30 -11.80 2.99 -3.18
N ALA A 31 -11.27 2.05 -2.41
CA ALA A 31 -9.90 2.01 -1.95
C ALA A 31 -9.36 0.58 -1.99
N GLY A 32 -8.04 0.45 -2.03
CA GLY A 32 -7.38 -0.84 -2.07
C GLY A 32 -5.93 -0.77 -1.64
N VAL A 33 -5.24 -1.89 -1.78
CA VAL A 33 -3.81 -2.02 -1.49
C VAL A 33 -3.08 -2.68 -2.64
N ILE A 34 -1.85 -2.27 -2.89
CA ILE A 34 -0.99 -2.88 -3.89
C ILE A 34 -0.46 -4.19 -3.35
N ILE A 35 -0.69 -5.27 -4.09
CA ILE A 35 -0.37 -6.64 -3.71
C ILE A 35 0.57 -7.33 -4.71
N GLY A 36 0.84 -6.70 -5.87
CA GLY A 36 1.77 -7.22 -6.87
C GLY A 36 2.70 -6.13 -7.42
N ASN A 37 3.84 -6.59 -7.95
CA ASN A 37 4.91 -5.71 -8.41
C ASN A 37 4.60 -4.99 -9.72
N ASP A 38 3.60 -5.44 -10.48
CA ASP A 38 3.27 -4.89 -11.79
C ASP A 38 2.04 -3.95 -11.76
N GLY A 39 1.51 -3.69 -10.57
CA GLY A 39 0.37 -2.80 -10.35
C GLY A 39 -0.94 -3.55 -10.12
N GLU A 40 -0.89 -4.73 -9.52
CA GLU A 40 -2.05 -5.45 -9.04
C GLU A 40 -2.51 -4.90 -7.71
N ILE A 41 -3.77 -4.48 -7.66
CA ILE A 41 -4.39 -3.79 -6.53
C ILE A 41 -5.55 -4.64 -6.02
N LEU A 42 -5.50 -5.04 -4.75
CA LEU A 42 -6.59 -5.73 -4.09
C LEU A 42 -7.63 -4.70 -3.62
N ILE A 43 -8.89 -4.95 -3.99
CA ILE A 43 -10.06 -4.15 -3.60
C ILE A 43 -11.15 -5.06 -3.04
N SER A 44 -12.09 -4.47 -2.29
CA SER A 44 -13.35 -5.16 -2.00
C SER A 44 -14.17 -5.26 -3.29
N GLY A 45 -14.83 -6.39 -3.54
CA GLY A 45 -15.60 -6.56 -4.77
C GLY A 45 -16.89 -5.73 -4.80
N ILE A 46 -17.32 -5.14 -3.68
CA ILE A 46 -18.37 -4.10 -3.65
C ILE A 46 -18.02 -2.85 -4.46
N CYS A 47 -16.74 -2.64 -4.76
CA CYS A 47 -16.30 -1.55 -5.63
C CYS A 47 -16.66 -1.74 -7.12
N ASN A 48 -17.17 -2.92 -7.50
CA ASN A 48 -17.45 -3.28 -8.88
C ASN A 48 -18.53 -2.39 -9.54
N GLU A 49 -19.69 -2.23 -8.91
CA GLU A 49 -20.93 -1.79 -9.57
C GLU A 49 -20.82 -0.49 -10.39
N LYS A 50 -20.09 0.52 -9.88
CA LYS A 50 -19.96 1.82 -10.56
C LYS A 50 -18.70 1.93 -11.40
N MET A 51 -17.62 1.29 -10.96
CA MET A 51 -16.30 1.48 -11.57
C MET A 51 -16.10 0.64 -12.83
N VAL A 52 -16.73 -0.53 -12.94
CA VAL A 52 -16.60 -1.35 -14.16
C VAL A 52 -17.31 -0.71 -15.33
N THR A 53 -18.53 -0.20 -15.12
CA THR A 53 -19.30 0.46 -16.18
C THR A 53 -18.66 1.77 -16.63
N ASN A 54 -18.06 2.52 -15.71
CA ASN A 54 -17.55 3.87 -15.97
C ASN A 54 -16.05 4.00 -15.68
N LYS A 55 -15.24 3.00 -16.02
CA LYS A 55 -13.80 2.97 -15.64
C LYS A 55 -13.02 4.21 -16.09
N GLU A 56 -13.42 4.83 -17.21
CA GLU A 56 -12.79 6.03 -17.75
C GLU A 56 -13.09 7.28 -16.92
N ASP A 57 -14.10 7.28 -16.06
CA ASP A 57 -14.42 8.37 -15.14
C ASP A 57 -13.58 8.33 -13.86
N TYR A 58 -12.78 7.27 -13.69
CA TYR A 58 -11.94 7.08 -12.51
C TYR A 58 -10.46 7.26 -12.84
N LEU A 59 -9.72 7.74 -11.84
CA LEU A 59 -8.28 7.66 -11.79
C LEU A 59 -7.87 6.85 -10.56
N VAL A 60 -6.71 6.21 -10.65
CA VAL A 60 -6.11 5.47 -9.53
C VAL A 60 -5.02 6.35 -8.94
N TYR A 61 -5.13 6.70 -7.66
CA TYR A 61 -4.15 7.52 -6.97
C TYR A 61 -3.48 6.75 -5.84
N ILE A 62 -2.15 6.75 -5.83
CA ILE A 62 -1.36 5.84 -4.99
C ILE A 62 -0.50 6.62 -4.00
N GLY A 63 -0.40 6.10 -2.77
CA GLY A 63 0.67 6.45 -1.83
C GLY A 63 0.53 7.80 -1.12
N HIS A 64 -0.57 8.51 -1.31
CA HIS A 64 -0.78 9.85 -0.76
C HIS A 64 -1.78 9.87 0.39
N GLU A 65 -1.48 10.67 1.41
CA GLU A 65 -2.40 10.88 2.54
C GLU A 65 -3.58 11.77 2.18
N SER A 66 -3.50 12.61 1.14
CA SER A 66 -4.64 13.45 0.71
C SER A 66 -4.50 13.95 -0.74
N TRP A 67 -5.57 14.52 -1.29
CA TRP A 67 -5.56 15.20 -2.59
C TRP A 67 -6.46 16.42 -2.69
N ASN A 68 -6.11 17.31 -3.62
CA ASN A 68 -6.86 18.52 -3.95
C ASN A 68 -8.16 18.23 -4.72
N ASN A 69 -9.06 19.19 -4.74
CA ASN A 69 -10.35 19.10 -5.45
C ASN A 69 -10.18 19.36 -6.96
N VAL A 70 -8.96 19.60 -7.40
CA VAL A 70 -8.59 19.80 -8.80
C VAL A 70 -7.54 18.77 -9.17
N GLN A 71 -7.83 17.90 -10.13
CA GLN A 71 -6.91 16.85 -10.57
C GLN A 71 -5.54 17.40 -11.01
N LYS A 72 -5.51 18.57 -11.66
CA LYS A 72 -4.25 19.20 -12.14
C LYS A 72 -3.28 19.55 -11.01
N GLU A 73 -3.76 19.69 -9.78
CA GLU A 73 -2.96 20.02 -8.61
C GLU A 73 -2.47 18.77 -7.86
N MET A 74 -2.90 17.57 -8.28
CA MET A 74 -2.41 16.31 -7.75
C MET A 74 -1.04 15.96 -8.34
N ASP A 75 -0.28 15.13 -7.63
CA ASP A 75 1.01 14.64 -8.13
C ASP A 75 0.78 13.66 -9.29
N GLN A 76 0.97 14.13 -10.52
CA GLN A 76 0.66 13.36 -11.73
C GLN A 76 1.47 12.07 -11.84
N ARG A 77 2.61 11.96 -11.14
CA ARG A 77 3.46 10.76 -11.15
C ARG A 77 2.75 9.56 -10.52
N PHE A 78 1.80 9.80 -9.62
CA PHE A 78 1.08 8.77 -8.85
C PHE A 78 -0.35 8.56 -9.34
N ILE A 79 -0.70 9.10 -10.50
CA ILE A 79 -2.00 8.95 -11.13
C ILE A 79 -1.91 7.91 -12.24
N PHE A 80 -2.72 6.86 -12.13
CA PHE A 80 -2.75 5.76 -13.06
C PHE A 80 -4.14 5.54 -13.64
N LYS A 81 -4.18 4.92 -14.82
CA LYS A 81 -5.42 4.47 -15.45
C LYS A 81 -5.69 3.01 -15.09
N ILE A 82 -6.97 2.68 -15.02
CA ILE A 82 -7.43 1.30 -14.83
C ILE A 82 -7.33 0.56 -16.16
N ASN A 83 -6.60 -0.55 -16.19
CA ASN A 83 -6.51 -1.39 -17.39
C ASN A 83 -7.58 -2.47 -17.38
N GLU A 84 -7.65 -3.23 -16.30
CA GLU A 84 -8.44 -4.45 -16.19
C GLU A 84 -8.98 -4.61 -14.77
N PHE A 85 -10.18 -5.18 -14.69
CA PHE A 85 -10.77 -5.66 -13.44
C PHE A 85 -10.91 -7.17 -13.50
N ILE A 86 -10.55 -7.85 -12.42
CA ILE A 86 -10.69 -9.29 -12.24
C ILE A 86 -11.40 -9.50 -10.91
N PHE A 87 -12.66 -9.91 -10.93
CA PHE A 87 -13.43 -10.13 -9.71
C PHE A 87 -13.55 -11.62 -9.38
N HIS A 88 -13.51 -11.95 -8.08
CA HIS A 88 -13.71 -13.30 -7.62
C HIS A 88 -15.19 -13.71 -7.79
N PRO A 89 -15.51 -14.76 -8.56
CA PRO A 89 -16.89 -15.19 -8.75
C PRO A 89 -17.45 -15.73 -7.43
N ASN A 90 -18.45 -15.04 -6.87
CA ASN A 90 -19.11 -15.50 -5.65
C ASN A 90 -20.01 -16.70 -5.98
N THR A 91 -19.58 -17.90 -5.55
CA THR A 91 -20.32 -19.16 -5.73
C THR A 91 -20.98 -19.67 -4.44
N LYS A 92 -20.85 -18.95 -3.32
CA LYS A 92 -21.27 -19.41 -1.98
C LYS A 92 -22.37 -18.56 -1.32
N SER A 93 -22.68 -17.36 -1.81
CA SER A 93 -23.75 -16.53 -1.25
C SER A 93 -25.13 -17.10 -1.58
N VAL A 94 -25.82 -17.64 -0.57
CA VAL A 94 -27.22 -18.12 -0.64
C VAL A 94 -28.22 -16.95 -0.66
N LYS A 95 -27.74 -15.70 -0.63
CA LYS A 95 -28.59 -14.51 -0.76
C LYS A 95 -28.33 -13.84 -2.11
N ASP A 96 -29.42 -13.38 -2.74
CA ASP A 96 -29.47 -12.53 -3.94
C ASP A 96 -28.79 -11.15 -3.77
N VAL A 97 -27.80 -11.03 -2.89
CA VAL A 97 -26.95 -9.84 -2.84
C VAL A 97 -25.69 -10.16 -3.64
N ALA A 98 -25.69 -9.73 -4.89
CA ALA A 98 -24.59 -9.82 -5.83
C ALA A 98 -23.36 -9.05 -5.30
N TYR A 99 -22.63 -9.62 -4.35
CA TYR A 99 -21.33 -9.11 -3.95
C TYR A 99 -20.26 -10.03 -4.49
N TYR A 100 -19.45 -9.50 -5.41
CA TYR A 100 -18.09 -9.97 -5.55
C TYR A 100 -17.40 -9.64 -4.22
N ASP A 101 -16.74 -10.62 -3.61
CA ASP A 101 -16.19 -10.48 -2.26
C ASP A 101 -14.89 -9.63 -2.28
N VAL A 102 -13.99 -10.00 -3.18
CA VAL A 102 -12.75 -9.29 -3.50
C VAL A 102 -12.57 -9.14 -5.01
N GLY A 103 -11.79 -8.15 -5.40
CA GLY A 103 -11.38 -7.92 -6.78
C GLY A 103 -9.92 -7.53 -6.88
N ILE A 104 -9.34 -7.77 -8.05
CA ILE A 104 -8.02 -7.29 -8.45
C ILE A 104 -8.21 -6.27 -9.56
N VAL A 105 -7.65 -5.08 -9.37
CA VAL A 105 -7.52 -4.08 -10.42
C VAL A 105 -6.09 -4.05 -10.90
N LYS A 106 -5.90 -4.14 -12.22
CA LYS A 106 -4.58 -3.98 -12.82
C LYS A 106 -4.41 -2.58 -13.39
N ILE A 107 -3.31 -1.95 -13.01
CA ILE A 107 -2.81 -0.73 -13.65
C ILE A 107 -1.52 -1.03 -14.42
N LYS A 108 -0.91 -0.01 -15.03
CA LYS A 108 0.41 -0.13 -15.67
C LYS A 108 1.41 0.68 -14.83
N LEU A 109 2.26 -0.01 -14.07
CA LEU A 109 3.39 0.61 -13.35
C LEU A 109 4.67 0.73 -14.18
N LYS A 110 4.68 0.22 -15.43
CA LYS A 110 5.88 0.15 -16.26
C LYS A 110 6.50 1.54 -16.44
N ASN A 111 7.79 1.67 -16.10
CA ASN A 111 8.63 2.87 -16.17
C ASN A 111 8.42 3.93 -15.08
N THR A 112 7.62 3.67 -14.04
CA THR A 112 7.50 4.59 -12.89
C THR A 112 8.62 4.30 -11.89
N ILE A 113 9.47 5.30 -11.60
CA ILE A 113 10.60 5.25 -10.62
C ILE A 113 10.07 5.32 -9.17
N ILE A 114 8.79 5.04 -8.95
CA ILE A 114 8.20 5.20 -7.63
C ILE A 114 8.52 3.93 -6.85
N PRO A 115 9.11 4.03 -5.64
CA PRO A 115 9.28 2.91 -4.74
C PRO A 115 7.92 2.53 -4.14
N ILE A 116 7.00 2.06 -4.99
CA ILE A 116 5.86 1.23 -4.60
C ILE A 116 6.36 -0.21 -4.39
N THR A 117 7.56 -0.34 -3.81
CA THR A 117 8.31 -1.59 -3.65
C THR A 117 7.85 -2.41 -2.46
N ARG A 118 6.73 -2.02 -1.85
CA ARG A 118 6.15 -2.73 -0.72
C ARG A 118 4.72 -3.12 -1.08
N ALA A 119 4.60 -4.12 -1.95
CA ALA A 119 3.40 -4.93 -1.99
C ALA A 119 3.12 -5.36 -0.54
N LEU A 120 1.92 -5.10 -0.07
CA LEU A 120 1.59 -5.34 1.32
C LEU A 120 1.42 -6.84 1.54
N LEU A 121 2.01 -7.35 2.61
CA LEU A 121 1.95 -8.75 2.96
C LEU A 121 0.52 -9.15 3.32
N LEU A 122 -0.03 -10.15 2.64
CA LEU A 122 -1.39 -10.64 2.88
C LEU A 122 -1.40 -11.76 3.92
N TRP A 123 -2.50 -11.89 4.66
CA TRP A 123 -2.65 -12.92 5.67
C TRP A 123 -2.97 -14.32 5.13
N ASN A 124 -2.41 -15.36 5.73
CA ASN A 124 -2.49 -16.78 5.30
C ASN A 124 -3.28 -17.70 6.28
N ASP A 125 -3.98 -17.16 7.28
CA ASP A 125 -4.80 -17.93 8.26
C ASP A 125 -4.07 -18.96 9.17
N GLU A 126 -2.76 -19.14 9.05
CA GLU A 126 -2.04 -20.17 9.83
C GLU A 126 -1.81 -19.80 11.31
N ILE A 127 -2.10 -18.56 11.69
CA ILE A 127 -1.95 -18.06 13.06
C ILE A 127 -3.31 -17.60 13.59
N GLU A 128 -3.57 -17.91 14.87
CA GLU A 128 -4.75 -17.43 15.59
C GLU A 128 -4.77 -15.89 15.72
N VAL A 129 -5.95 -15.26 15.64
CA VAL A 129 -6.17 -13.80 15.74
C VAL A 129 -5.64 -13.20 17.04
N LYS A 130 -5.52 -14.00 18.11
CA LYS A 130 -4.92 -13.58 19.38
C LYS A 130 -3.49 -13.02 19.24
N ASN A 131 -2.81 -13.33 18.13
CA ASN A 131 -1.47 -12.85 17.83
C ASN A 131 -1.46 -11.52 17.05
N PHE A 132 -2.62 -11.02 16.62
CA PHE A 132 -2.72 -9.69 16.04
C PHE A 132 -2.60 -8.61 17.11
N LYS A 133 -1.70 -7.67 16.86
CA LYS A 133 -1.46 -6.48 17.67
C LYS A 133 -1.74 -5.23 16.84
N GLN A 134 -2.10 -4.15 17.51
CA GLN A 134 -2.21 -2.80 16.93
C GLN A 134 -3.00 -2.75 15.61
N CYS A 135 -4.15 -3.43 15.53
CA CYS A 135 -4.95 -3.43 14.33
C CYS A 135 -5.55 -2.04 14.03
N GLN A 136 -5.53 -1.66 12.77
CA GLN A 136 -6.03 -0.39 12.25
C GLN A 136 -6.84 -0.59 10.98
N LEU A 137 -7.97 0.12 10.90
CA LEU A 137 -8.62 0.45 9.65
C LEU A 137 -7.79 1.55 8.98
N ILE A 138 -7.38 1.32 7.74
CA ILE A 138 -6.62 2.29 6.94
C ILE A 138 -7.34 2.49 5.62
N GLY A 139 -7.79 3.71 5.35
CA GLY A 139 -8.66 3.97 4.21
C GLY A 139 -9.14 5.41 4.11
N TYR A 140 -10.17 5.61 3.30
CA TYR A 140 -10.71 6.93 2.99
C TYR A 140 -12.21 6.95 3.30
N TRP A 141 -12.68 8.09 3.78
CA TRP A 141 -14.12 8.40 3.74
C TRP A 141 -14.46 8.92 2.34
N ASN A 142 -15.52 8.42 1.73
CA ASN A 142 -15.85 8.73 0.34
C ASN A 142 -16.11 10.23 0.07
N ASN A 143 -16.61 10.94 1.06
CA ASN A 143 -16.85 12.38 1.04
C ASN A 143 -15.62 13.21 1.46
N GLN A 144 -14.53 12.55 1.86
CA GLN A 144 -13.30 13.20 2.26
C GLN A 144 -12.14 12.79 1.34
N ARG A 145 -11.11 13.63 1.28
CA ARG A 145 -9.95 13.46 0.40
C ARG A 145 -8.69 13.21 1.21
N ILE A 146 -8.84 12.51 2.33
CA ILE A 146 -7.80 12.27 3.32
C ILE A 146 -7.82 10.82 3.78
N LEU A 147 -6.64 10.23 3.87
CA LEU A 147 -6.40 8.91 4.42
C LEU A 147 -6.53 8.99 5.94
N VAL A 148 -7.34 8.10 6.50
CA VAL A 148 -7.64 8.04 7.92
C VAL A 148 -7.20 6.70 8.48
N LYS A 149 -6.83 6.73 9.76
CA LYS A 149 -6.61 5.53 10.56
C LYS A 149 -7.57 5.49 11.72
N ILE A 150 -8.15 4.34 11.95
CA ILE A 150 -9.03 4.10 13.09
C ILE A 150 -8.51 2.83 13.76
N ASN A 151 -8.14 2.93 15.04
CA ASN A 151 -7.78 1.74 15.81
C ASN A 151 -9.00 0.82 15.90
N VAL A 152 -8.77 -0.47 15.69
CA VAL A 152 -9.83 -1.47 15.68
C VAL A 152 -9.41 -2.67 16.52
N SER A 153 -10.37 -3.23 17.24
CA SER A 153 -10.22 -4.54 17.87
C SER A 153 -10.82 -5.60 16.96
N VAL A 154 -10.04 -6.63 16.66
CA VAL A 154 -10.45 -7.74 15.79
C VAL A 154 -10.84 -8.91 16.69
N LYS A 155 -12.09 -9.37 16.59
CA LYS A 155 -12.62 -10.52 17.33
C LYS A 155 -12.87 -11.69 16.39
N GLU A 156 -12.50 -12.89 16.83
CA GLU A 156 -12.84 -14.16 16.15
C GLU A 156 -14.28 -14.61 16.41
N LYS A 157 -14.80 -14.35 17.60
CA LYS A 157 -16.13 -14.83 17.99
C LYS A 157 -17.22 -13.95 17.37
N PHE A 158 -17.98 -14.59 16.50
CA PHE A 158 -19.05 -14.03 15.70
C PHE A 158 -20.29 -13.61 16.52
N ASP A 159 -20.44 -14.10 17.76
CA ASP A 159 -21.65 -13.93 18.58
C ASP A 159 -22.04 -12.45 18.76
N ASP A 160 -21.05 -11.56 18.94
CA ASP A 160 -21.27 -10.10 19.09
C ASP A 160 -21.70 -9.41 17.77
N CYS A 161 -21.28 -9.93 16.62
CA CYS A 161 -21.59 -9.40 15.28
C CYS A 161 -22.74 -10.16 14.57
N SER A 162 -23.31 -11.19 15.22
CA SER A 162 -24.13 -12.24 14.61
C SER A 162 -25.43 -11.78 13.95
N ALA A 163 -25.96 -10.62 14.33
CA ALA A 163 -27.22 -10.11 13.82
C ALA A 163 -27.19 -9.76 12.31
N GLN A 164 -26.00 -9.59 11.70
CA GLN A 164 -25.88 -9.02 10.35
C GLN A 164 -25.78 -10.06 9.22
N LEU A 165 -25.55 -11.34 9.50
CA LEU A 165 -25.22 -12.34 8.48
C LEU A 165 -25.98 -13.66 8.67
N SER A 166 -27.21 -13.74 8.18
CA SER A 166 -27.87 -15.04 7.95
C SER A 166 -27.34 -15.70 6.69
N GLY A 167 -26.72 -16.89 6.79
CA GLY A 167 -26.41 -17.77 5.65
C GLY A 167 -24.94 -17.98 5.27
N GLY A 168 -23.96 -17.36 5.96
CA GLY A 168 -22.52 -17.56 5.70
C GLY A 168 -21.83 -18.45 6.75
N ASN A 169 -20.68 -19.05 6.40
CA ASN A 169 -19.82 -19.74 7.37
C ASN A 169 -19.18 -18.70 8.30
N GLN A 170 -19.46 -18.78 9.60
CA GLN A 170 -18.99 -17.78 10.58
C GLN A 170 -17.46 -17.67 10.65
N ASN A 171 -16.75 -18.75 10.32
CA ASN A 171 -15.28 -18.78 10.32
C ASN A 171 -14.64 -17.95 9.21
N ASP A 172 -15.44 -17.49 8.24
CA ASP A 172 -14.98 -16.75 7.06
C ASP A 172 -14.89 -15.23 7.31
N PHE A 173 -15.30 -14.77 8.50
CA PHE A 173 -15.43 -13.36 8.82
C PHE A 173 -14.67 -12.98 10.09
N TYR A 174 -14.19 -11.75 10.14
CA TYR A 174 -13.80 -11.06 11.36
C TYR A 174 -14.93 -10.13 11.83
N CYS A 175 -15.09 -10.01 13.15
CA CYS A 175 -15.88 -8.97 13.78
C CYS A 175 -14.95 -7.83 14.19
N LEU A 176 -15.21 -6.63 13.68
CA LEU A 176 -14.44 -5.43 13.92
C LEU A 176 -15.17 -4.53 14.91
N GLU A 177 -14.46 -4.12 15.96
CA GLU A 177 -14.95 -3.19 16.97
C GLU A 177 -14.12 -1.91 16.94
N TYR A 178 -14.76 -0.76 16.73
CA TYR A 178 -14.07 0.51 16.57
C TYR A 178 -14.91 1.72 17.02
N ASN A 179 -14.24 2.83 17.31
CA ASN A 179 -14.86 4.09 17.68
C ASN A 179 -14.57 5.16 16.62
N VAL A 180 -15.61 5.87 16.19
CA VAL A 180 -15.51 6.97 15.23
C VAL A 180 -16.25 8.18 15.79
N ASP A 181 -15.60 9.34 15.74
CA ASP A 181 -16.25 10.61 16.03
C ASP A 181 -17.13 11.02 14.84
N CYS A 182 -18.39 10.58 14.86
CA CYS A 182 -19.38 10.78 13.80
C CYS A 182 -19.77 12.25 13.54
N THR A 183 -19.31 13.20 14.38
CA THR A 183 -19.46 14.63 14.12
C THR A 183 -18.47 15.11 13.04
N ASN A 184 -17.29 14.48 13.00
CA ASN A 184 -16.18 14.84 12.11
C ASN A 184 -15.98 13.83 10.97
N TRP A 185 -16.31 12.56 11.21
CA TRP A 185 -16.01 11.44 10.34
C TRP A 185 -17.29 10.63 10.08
N TYR A 186 -17.91 10.86 8.94
CA TYR A 186 -19.17 10.25 8.54
C TYR A 186 -19.20 10.07 7.02
N GLY A 187 -20.11 9.23 6.54
CA GLY A 187 -20.19 8.80 5.15
C GLY A 187 -19.81 7.33 5.01
N ILE A 188 -19.31 6.95 3.84
CA ILE A 188 -18.88 5.58 3.56
C ILE A 188 -17.37 5.50 3.73
N PHE A 189 -16.90 4.69 4.67
CA PHE A 189 -15.49 4.34 4.81
C PHE A 189 -15.16 3.18 3.89
N ILE A 190 -14.02 3.25 3.19
CA ILE A 190 -13.52 2.18 2.33
C ILE A 190 -12.01 2.06 2.53
N GLY A 191 -11.52 0.84 2.72
CA GLY A 191 -10.10 0.61 2.95
C GLY A 191 -9.76 -0.84 3.25
N VAL A 192 -8.76 -1.02 4.11
CA VAL A 192 -8.30 -2.34 4.57
C VAL A 192 -8.18 -2.38 6.09
N VAL A 193 -8.20 -3.60 6.63
CA VAL A 193 -7.78 -3.88 8.00
C VAL A 193 -6.33 -4.35 7.96
N MET A 194 -5.46 -3.60 8.62
CA MET A 194 -4.06 -3.92 8.81
C MET A 194 -3.79 -4.24 10.27
N CYS A 195 -3.03 -5.29 10.53
CA CYS A 195 -2.59 -5.64 11.87
C CYS A 195 -1.08 -5.84 11.88
N THR A 196 -0.49 -5.63 13.05
CA THR A 196 0.90 -5.99 13.31
C THR A 196 0.94 -7.38 13.93
N ILE A 197 1.81 -8.24 13.42
CA ILE A 197 2.19 -9.51 14.05
C ILE A 197 3.62 -9.40 14.55
N GLU A 198 3.93 -10.11 15.63
CA GLU A 198 5.28 -10.16 16.19
C GLU A 198 5.85 -11.56 16.07
N ILE A 199 7.03 -11.67 15.45
CA ILE A 199 7.75 -12.93 15.27
C ILE A 199 9.21 -12.70 15.56
N ASP A 200 9.77 -13.45 16.50
CA ASP A 200 11.17 -13.35 16.91
C ASP A 200 11.60 -11.89 17.21
N SER A 201 10.72 -11.13 17.87
CA SER A 201 10.88 -9.69 18.17
C SER A 201 10.80 -8.72 16.97
N ASN A 202 10.45 -9.20 15.78
CA ASN A 202 10.18 -8.36 14.61
C ASN A 202 8.69 -8.09 14.47
N GLU A 203 8.32 -6.83 14.31
CA GLU A 203 6.96 -6.40 13.99
C GLU A 203 6.75 -6.37 12.47
N ILE A 204 5.73 -7.09 11.99
CA ILE A 204 5.38 -7.17 10.57
C ILE A 204 3.94 -6.72 10.40
N ASN A 205 3.71 -5.79 9.48
CA ASN A 205 2.36 -5.37 9.12
C ASN A 205 1.78 -6.28 8.04
N VAL A 206 0.60 -6.82 8.31
CA VAL A 206 -0.15 -7.69 7.41
C VAL A 206 -1.54 -7.12 7.16
N THR A 207 -2.04 -7.28 5.93
CA THR A 207 -3.44 -7.01 5.61
C THR A 207 -4.25 -8.27 5.72
N ILE A 208 -5.30 -8.19 6.55
CA ILE A 208 -6.12 -9.34 6.92
C ILE A 208 -7.50 -9.30 6.26
N SER A 209 -7.97 -8.11 5.86
CA SER A 209 -9.29 -7.92 5.25
C SER A 209 -9.38 -6.61 4.43
N THR A 210 -10.27 -6.59 3.44
CA THR A 210 -10.79 -5.35 2.83
C THR A 210 -12.08 -4.96 3.52
N VAL A 211 -12.31 -3.66 3.77
CA VAL A 211 -13.44 -3.22 4.59
C VAL A 211 -14.23 -2.09 3.94
N ARG A 212 -15.55 -2.12 4.17
CA ARG A 212 -16.46 -1.02 3.86
C ARG A 212 -17.58 -0.95 4.88
N PHE A 213 -17.86 0.24 5.40
CA PHE A 213 -18.99 0.48 6.27
C PHE A 213 -19.47 1.93 6.12
N SER A 214 -20.65 2.23 6.65
CA SER A 214 -21.23 3.57 6.64
C SER A 214 -21.47 4.08 8.05
N ILE A 215 -21.08 5.32 8.33
CA ILE A 215 -21.38 6.03 9.56
C ILE A 215 -22.26 7.23 9.22
N THR A 216 -23.40 7.34 9.90
CA THR A 216 -24.30 8.50 9.77
C THR A 216 -23.76 9.66 10.61
N HIS A 217 -23.89 10.88 10.09
CA HIS A 217 -23.55 12.10 10.84
C HIS A 217 -24.36 12.17 12.15
N CYS A 218 -23.71 12.59 13.22
CA CYS A 218 -24.33 12.80 14.53
C CYS A 218 -24.11 14.24 15.01
N ASN A 219 -25.05 14.77 15.79
CA ASN A 219 -24.97 16.16 16.28
C ASN A 219 -24.02 16.31 17.48
N GLU A 220 -23.77 15.23 18.21
CA GLU A 220 -22.93 15.21 19.40
C GLU A 220 -21.94 14.05 19.31
N LYS A 221 -20.76 14.24 19.90
CA LYS A 221 -19.72 13.22 19.87
C LYS A 221 -20.20 11.95 20.56
N SER A 222 -20.37 10.91 19.77
CA SER A 222 -20.76 9.60 20.26
C SER A 222 -19.56 8.86 20.84
N THR A 223 -19.73 8.26 22.02
CA THR A 223 -18.84 7.21 22.55
C THR A 223 -19.30 5.82 22.15
N ALA A 224 -20.23 5.72 21.20
CA ALA A 224 -20.75 4.44 20.75
C ALA A 224 -19.65 3.64 20.06
N VAL A 225 -19.58 2.38 20.46
CA VAL A 225 -18.77 1.36 19.83
C VAL A 225 -19.52 0.87 18.60
N TYR A 226 -18.87 0.98 17.44
CA TYR A 226 -19.40 0.47 16.18
C TYR A 226 -18.88 -0.95 15.95
N LEU A 227 -19.76 -1.80 15.41
CA LEU A 227 -19.46 -3.17 15.02
C LEU A 227 -19.63 -3.32 13.51
N SER A 228 -18.67 -3.98 12.85
CA SER A 228 -18.74 -4.32 11.44
C SER A 228 -18.20 -5.72 11.19
N THR A 229 -18.82 -6.46 10.30
CA THR A 229 -18.29 -7.74 9.81
C THR A 229 -17.44 -7.50 8.56
N THR A 230 -16.36 -8.26 8.41
CA THR A 230 -15.49 -8.18 7.22
C THR A 230 -14.93 -9.55 6.87
N GLU A 231 -14.77 -9.87 5.59
CA GLU A 231 -14.30 -11.19 5.14
C GLU A 231 -12.79 -11.34 5.29
N LYS A 232 -12.32 -12.54 5.61
CA LYS A 232 -10.89 -12.83 5.69
C LYS A 232 -10.28 -12.91 4.30
N ILE A 233 -9.15 -12.23 4.07
CA ILE A 233 -8.42 -12.33 2.79
C ILE A 233 -7.85 -13.74 2.55
N SER A 234 -7.55 -14.48 3.63
CA SER A 234 -7.02 -15.85 3.54
C SER A 234 -7.89 -16.80 2.73
N ILE A 235 -9.21 -16.61 2.74
CA ILE A 235 -10.17 -17.43 1.99
C ILE A 235 -9.91 -17.35 0.47
N TYR A 236 -9.40 -16.22 0.01
CA TYR A 236 -9.16 -15.94 -1.40
C TYR A 236 -7.72 -16.21 -1.83
N GLN A 237 -6.89 -16.80 -0.96
CA GLN A 237 -5.46 -16.94 -1.20
C GLN A 237 -5.13 -17.62 -2.54
N GLU A 238 -5.72 -18.79 -2.80
CA GLU A 238 -5.45 -19.54 -4.03
C GLU A 238 -5.92 -18.81 -5.29
N TRP A 239 -7.05 -18.11 -5.20
CA TRP A 239 -7.53 -17.26 -6.30
C TRP A 239 -6.61 -16.06 -6.52
N ILE A 240 -6.14 -15.39 -5.46
CA ILE A 240 -5.22 -14.25 -5.56
C ILE A 240 -3.89 -14.71 -6.17
N LYS A 241 -3.30 -15.82 -5.71
CA LYS A 241 -2.06 -16.40 -6.26
C LYS A 241 -2.18 -16.74 -7.74
N THR A 242 -3.34 -17.23 -8.18
CA THR A 242 -3.60 -17.55 -9.59
C THR A 242 -3.61 -16.29 -10.47
N ASN A 243 -4.04 -15.14 -9.93
CA ASN A 243 -4.21 -13.90 -10.69
C ASN A 243 -3.07 -12.89 -10.51
N VAL A 244 -2.26 -13.02 -9.44
CA VAL A 244 -1.14 -12.14 -9.10
C VAL A 244 0.09 -12.99 -8.81
N LYS A 245 0.96 -13.14 -9.82
CA LYS A 245 2.15 -14.00 -9.74
C LYS A 245 3.15 -13.58 -8.64
N THR A 246 3.20 -12.28 -8.33
CA THR A 246 4.18 -11.68 -7.42
C THR A 246 3.64 -11.44 -6.01
N VAL A 247 2.42 -11.90 -5.71
CA VAL A 247 1.80 -11.69 -4.41
C VAL A 247 2.56 -12.39 -3.30
N LEU A 248 2.68 -11.71 -2.16
CA LEU A 248 3.29 -12.25 -0.96
C LEU A 248 2.21 -12.48 0.10
N PHE A 249 2.07 -13.74 0.51
CA PHE A 249 1.33 -14.11 1.71
C PHE A 249 2.34 -14.33 2.84
N PHE A 250 1.97 -13.92 4.05
CA PHE A 250 2.73 -14.19 5.24
C PHE A 250 2.72 -15.70 5.53
N ASP A 251 3.89 -16.31 5.70
CA ASP A 251 4.01 -17.72 6.10
C ASP A 251 4.91 -17.80 7.36
N PRO A 252 4.37 -18.31 8.50
CA PRO A 252 5.13 -18.44 9.75
C PRO A 252 6.15 -19.57 9.75
N ASN A 253 5.99 -20.56 8.88
CA ASN A 253 6.79 -21.78 8.83
C ASN A 253 7.96 -21.68 7.84
N GLU A 254 7.89 -20.75 6.88
CA GLU A 254 9.02 -20.46 6.01
C GLU A 254 10.16 -19.80 6.80
N LYS A 255 11.12 -20.63 7.22
CA LYS A 255 12.48 -20.24 7.67
C LYS A 255 13.26 -19.35 6.66
N ASN A 256 12.64 -18.93 5.57
CA ASN A 256 13.24 -18.23 4.44
C ASN A 256 12.98 -16.71 4.45
N PHE A 257 12.12 -16.17 5.31
CA PHE A 257 11.90 -14.71 5.34
C PHE A 257 13.07 -13.94 5.97
N PHE A 258 13.81 -14.56 6.88
CA PHE A 258 14.89 -13.93 7.63
C PHE A 258 16.10 -14.85 7.75
N THR A 259 17.10 -14.68 6.90
CA THR A 259 18.45 -15.18 7.19
C THR A 259 19.26 -14.04 7.81
N THR A 260 19.57 -14.17 9.09
CA THR A 260 20.52 -13.31 9.80
C THR A 260 21.93 -13.62 9.32
N LYS A 261 22.49 -12.81 8.42
CA LYS A 261 23.93 -12.83 8.15
C LYS A 261 24.62 -11.96 9.21
N ASN A 262 25.42 -12.60 10.06
CA ASN A 262 26.38 -11.89 10.90
C ASN A 262 27.54 -11.42 10.01
N ASP A 263 27.60 -10.12 9.70
CA ASP A 263 28.79 -9.51 9.11
C ASP A 263 29.81 -9.25 10.24
N PRO A 264 31.01 -9.87 10.22
CA PRO A 264 32.01 -9.68 11.25
C PRO A 264 32.53 -8.23 11.38
N ASN A 265 32.26 -7.37 10.39
CA ASN A 265 32.84 -6.02 10.32
C ASN A 265 31.88 -4.88 10.71
N SER A 266 30.62 -5.15 11.11
CA SER A 266 29.62 -4.08 11.32
C SER A 266 29.58 -3.43 12.71
N GLY A 267 30.51 -3.76 13.62
CA GLY A 267 30.53 -3.17 14.96
C GLY A 267 29.23 -3.37 15.74
N GLY A 268 28.55 -4.50 15.55
CA GLY A 268 27.35 -4.88 16.30
C GLY A 268 26.02 -4.36 15.75
N LYS A 269 25.97 -3.76 14.55
CA LYS A 269 24.70 -3.45 13.89
C LYS A 269 24.25 -4.61 13.01
N GLN A 270 23.16 -5.27 13.40
CA GLN A 270 22.47 -6.26 12.56
C GLN A 270 21.88 -5.55 11.34
N ILE A 271 22.28 -6.00 10.14
CA ILE A 271 21.70 -5.59 8.88
C ILE A 271 20.84 -6.76 8.39
N ILE A 272 19.53 -6.59 8.42
CA ILE A 272 18.57 -7.57 7.87
C ILE A 272 18.66 -7.47 6.34
N THR A 273 19.22 -8.48 5.69
CA THR A 273 19.29 -8.55 4.22
C THR A 273 18.27 -9.58 3.75
N THR A 274 17.31 -9.16 2.93
CA THR A 274 16.32 -10.05 2.31
C THR A 274 16.89 -10.60 1.00
N THR A 275 17.03 -11.92 0.80
CA THR A 275 16.95 -12.48 -0.56
C THR A 275 16.69 -14.00 -0.65
N LYS A 276 15.68 -14.31 -1.48
CA LYS A 276 15.49 -15.41 -2.45
C LYS A 276 15.48 -16.88 -2.00
N LYS A 277 14.37 -17.54 -2.36
CA LYS A 277 14.39 -18.86 -2.98
C LYS A 277 13.86 -18.79 -4.43
N THR A 278 14.64 -19.39 -5.31
CA THR A 278 14.59 -19.33 -6.77
C THR A 278 13.51 -20.26 -7.34
N ILE A 279 12.61 -19.75 -8.20
CA ILE A 279 11.98 -20.54 -9.27
C ILE A 279 12.00 -19.73 -10.58
N ALA A 280 12.89 -20.19 -11.47
CA ALA A 280 12.93 -20.10 -12.93
C ALA A 280 12.99 -18.72 -13.65
N ASN A 281 14.20 -18.43 -14.16
CA ASN A 281 14.53 -17.75 -15.42
C ASN A 281 13.46 -16.83 -16.02
N ASN A 282 13.53 -15.55 -15.68
CA ASN A 282 13.68 -14.45 -16.63
C ASN A 282 14.13 -13.21 -15.85
N ASP A 283 15.16 -12.54 -16.35
CA ASP A 283 15.90 -11.43 -15.74
C ASP A 283 15.04 -10.30 -15.16
N THR A 284 14.63 -10.46 -13.90
CA THR A 284 14.20 -9.37 -13.01
C THR A 284 14.67 -9.67 -11.58
N GLY A 285 15.96 -10.01 -11.44
CA GLY A 285 16.64 -10.01 -10.16
C GLY A 285 16.93 -8.57 -9.74
N TRP A 286 16.00 -7.91 -9.06
CA TRP A 286 16.30 -6.65 -8.42
C TRP A 286 16.97 -6.90 -7.08
N ASP A 287 18.28 -6.63 -7.11
CA ASP A 287 19.20 -6.55 -6.00
C ASP A 287 18.74 -5.43 -5.04
N ILE A 288 18.56 -5.76 -3.77
CA ILE A 288 18.15 -4.82 -2.72
C ILE A 288 19.26 -3.78 -2.45
N HIS A 289 20.46 -4.00 -2.98
CA HIS A 289 21.52 -2.99 -3.02
C HIS A 289 21.32 -1.91 -4.12
N HIS A 290 20.60 -2.19 -5.20
CA HIS A 290 20.59 -1.27 -6.35
C HIS A 290 19.64 -0.08 -6.26
N THR A 291 18.70 -0.03 -5.30
CA THR A 291 17.81 1.15 -5.13
C THR A 291 18.34 2.17 -4.11
N PHE A 292 19.31 1.79 -3.25
CA PHE A 292 19.94 2.72 -2.31
C PHE A 292 21.43 2.98 -2.56
N ASP A 293 22.13 2.15 -3.34
CA ASP A 293 23.51 2.46 -3.74
C ASP A 293 23.59 3.53 -4.85
N GLN A 294 22.47 3.90 -5.48
CA GLN A 294 22.41 5.10 -6.33
C GLN A 294 22.17 6.41 -5.57
N LEU A 295 21.93 6.36 -4.25
CA LEU A 295 21.79 7.56 -3.40
C LEU A 295 22.67 7.54 -2.14
N LYS A 296 23.58 6.57 -2.00
CA LYS A 296 24.77 6.77 -1.16
C LYS A 296 25.83 7.55 -1.94
N ILE A 297 25.69 8.87 -1.92
CA ILE A 297 26.80 9.81 -2.12
C ILE A 297 27.71 9.73 -0.87
N GLU A 298 28.26 8.55 -0.57
CA GLU A 298 29.28 8.40 0.47
C GLU A 298 30.62 7.91 -0.09
N HIS A 299 30.70 7.48 -1.35
CA HIS A 299 31.98 7.18 -2.00
C HIS A 299 32.02 7.55 -3.49
N ILE A 300 31.48 8.69 -3.91
CA ILE A 300 32.05 9.35 -5.09
C ILE A 300 33.45 9.76 -4.66
N ASN A 301 34.47 9.13 -5.24
CA ASN A 301 35.83 9.61 -5.13
C ASN A 301 35.84 11.03 -5.69
N TRP A 302 35.73 12.05 -4.84
CA TRP A 302 35.60 13.46 -5.23
C TRP A 302 36.89 13.97 -5.90
N PHE A 303 37.98 13.19 -5.83
CA PHE A 303 39.29 13.55 -6.32
C PHE A 303 39.32 13.92 -7.82
N PRO A 304 38.72 13.17 -8.76
CA PRO A 304 38.70 13.54 -10.18
C PRO A 304 37.85 14.79 -10.45
N CYS A 305 36.73 14.97 -9.73
CA CYS A 305 35.89 16.16 -9.88
C CYS A 305 36.59 17.41 -9.33
N ILE A 306 37.22 17.32 -8.16
CA ILE A 306 38.02 18.41 -7.57
C ILE A 306 39.18 18.77 -8.51
N ILE A 307 39.91 17.79 -9.04
CA ILE A 307 40.99 18.02 -10.00
C ILE A 307 40.46 18.71 -11.27
N PHE A 308 39.31 18.27 -11.79
CA PHE A 308 38.68 18.91 -12.96
C PHE A 308 38.34 20.38 -12.68
N PHE A 309 37.73 20.70 -11.54
CA PHE A 309 37.42 22.08 -11.16
C PHE A 309 38.67 22.93 -10.94
N ILE A 310 39.72 22.39 -10.31
CA ILE A 310 41.00 23.10 -10.13
C ILE A 310 41.67 23.38 -11.48
N LEU A 311 41.72 22.40 -12.39
CA LEU A 311 42.28 22.57 -13.72
C LEU A 311 41.48 23.56 -14.56
N MET A 312 40.15 23.52 -14.48
CA MET A 312 39.27 24.49 -15.14
C MET A 312 39.50 25.91 -14.60
N PHE A 313 39.67 26.07 -13.29
CA PHE A 313 39.94 27.37 -12.66
C PHE A 313 41.32 27.91 -13.04
N MET A 314 42.34 27.03 -13.10
CA MET A 314 43.67 27.42 -13.59
C MET A 314 43.63 27.81 -15.06
N ALA A 315 42.92 27.06 -15.92
CA ALA A 315 42.77 27.41 -17.33
C ALA A 315 42.07 28.76 -17.51
N LEU A 316 40.96 29.00 -16.81
CA LEU A 316 40.24 30.29 -16.84
C LEU A 316 41.12 31.44 -16.32
N SER A 317 41.92 31.21 -15.27
CA SER A 317 42.84 32.22 -14.74
C SER A 317 43.96 32.54 -15.74
N ILE A 318 44.47 31.53 -16.46
CA ILE A 318 45.48 31.71 -17.51
C ILE A 318 44.87 32.48 -18.69
N PHE A 319 43.67 32.14 -19.15
CA PHE A 319 42.99 32.88 -20.21
C PHE A 319 42.71 34.33 -19.81
N ALA A 320 42.27 34.59 -18.57
CA ALA A 320 42.07 35.94 -18.06
C ALA A 320 43.39 36.73 -17.96
N LEU A 321 44.50 36.08 -17.59
CA LEU A 321 45.83 36.68 -17.60
C LEU A 321 46.31 37.00 -19.02
N PHE A 322 46.05 36.13 -20.00
CA PHE A 322 46.37 36.40 -21.40
C PHE A 322 45.54 37.55 -21.96
N GLU A 323 44.24 37.64 -21.63
CA GLU A 323 43.43 38.81 -22.02
C GLU A 323 43.87 40.10 -21.34
N CYS A 324 44.33 40.06 -20.08
CA CYS A 324 44.86 41.24 -19.39
C CYS A 324 46.27 41.64 -19.84
N ALA A 325 47.06 40.73 -20.40
CA ALA A 325 48.41 41.01 -20.90
C ALA A 325 48.45 41.42 -22.38
N TYR A 326 47.33 41.26 -23.11
CA TYR A 326 47.16 41.65 -24.52
C TYR A 326 46.46 43.01 -24.70
N ILE A 327 46.09 43.68 -23.61
CA ILE A 327 45.64 45.08 -23.55
C ILE A 327 46.81 45.94 -23.08
#